data_AF-A0A358EGY6-F1
#
_entry.id   AF-A0A358EGY6-F1
#
_cell.length_a   1.000
_cell.length_b   1.000
_cell.length_c   1.000
_cell.angle_alpha   90.00
_cell.angle_beta   90.00
_cell.angle_gamma   90.00
#
_symmetry.space_group_name_H-M   'P 1'
#
loop_
_entity.id
_entity.type
_entity.pdbx_description
1 polymer ?
#
loop_
_entity_poly.entity_id
_entity_poly.type
_entity_poly.pdbx_seq_one_letter_code
_entity_poly.pdbx_strand_id
1 'polypeptide(L)'
;QVRRERPDINLFHPDGSHPSPTGTYLSACVFYSQLTGLPPFGAASTLYGIEMRTPGVVVSEVPALLVHLTEEVALYLQGVAWDIVSADPQDY
;
A
#
# COMPACT_ATOMS: atom_id res chain seq x y z
N GLN A 1 2.41 12.00 6.12
CA GLN A 1 1.71 11.81 7.40
C GLN A 1 2.20 10.56 8.14
N VAL A 2 1.93 9.35 7.62
CA VAL A 2 2.32 8.05 8.23
C VAL A 2 3.75 7.97 8.74
N ARG A 3 4.75 8.32 7.93
CA ARG A 3 6.18 8.25 8.33
C ARG A 3 6.48 9.02 9.63
N ARG A 4 5.73 10.08 9.93
CA ARG A 4 5.90 10.86 11.17
C ARG A 4 5.14 10.26 12.35
N GLU A 5 3.94 9.74 12.10
CA GLU A 5 3.00 9.31 13.15
C GLU A 5 3.19 7.84 13.55
N ARG A 6 3.63 7.01 12.61
CA ARG A 6 3.88 5.57 12.77
C ARG A 6 5.22 5.20 12.13
N PRO A 7 6.35 5.66 12.71
CA PRO A 7 7.68 5.35 12.17
C PRO A 7 8.04 3.87 12.26
N ASP A 8 7.29 3.09 13.04
CA ASP A 8 7.35 1.62 13.11
C ASP A 8 6.87 0.95 11.81
N ILE A 9 6.04 1.62 11.00
CA ILE A 9 5.56 1.11 9.72
C ILE A 9 6.60 1.43 8.64
N ASN A 10 7.32 0.41 8.18
CA ASN A 10 8.32 0.59 7.12
C ASN A 10 7.66 0.76 5.75
N LEU A 11 7.55 2.01 5.27
CA LEU A 11 6.97 2.32 3.96
C LEU A 11 7.96 2.29 2.79
N PHE A 12 9.27 2.26 3.05
CA PHE A 12 10.28 2.42 2.02
C PHE A 12 11.21 1.22 1.94
N HIS A 13 11.63 0.92 0.72
CA HIS A 13 12.73 0.02 0.48
C HIS A 13 14.03 0.63 1.07
N PRO A 14 15.03 -0.17 1.48
CA PRO A 14 16.27 0.35 2.06
C PRO A 14 17.04 1.33 1.17
N ASP A 15 16.75 1.36 -0.13
CA ASP A 15 17.30 2.35 -1.07
C ASP A 15 16.75 3.77 -0.87
N GLY A 16 15.75 3.94 0.00
CA GLY A 16 15.17 5.22 0.39
C GLY A 16 14.28 5.88 -0.67
N SER A 17 14.12 5.28 -1.85
CA SER A 17 13.36 5.84 -2.98
C SER A 17 12.16 4.99 -3.36
N HIS A 18 12.33 3.66 -3.44
CA HIS A 18 11.24 2.77 -3.82
C HIS A 18 10.33 2.47 -2.61
N PRO A 19 9.02 2.25 -2.85
CA PRO A 19 8.14 1.78 -1.80
C PRO A 19 8.53 0.35 -1.36
N SER A 20 8.42 0.08 -0.06
CA SER A 20 8.41 -1.30 0.45
C SER A 20 7.12 -2.00 0.02
N PRO A 21 6.96 -3.32 0.24
CA PRO A 21 5.66 -3.97 0.09
C PRO A 21 4.51 -3.25 0.83
N THR A 22 4.75 -2.79 2.06
CA THR A 22 3.80 -2.00 2.85
C THR A 22 3.54 -0.63 2.23
N GLY A 23 4.57 0.03 1.70
CA GLY A 23 4.41 1.28 0.95
C GLY A 23 3.57 1.10 -0.32
N THR A 24 3.82 0.04 -1.08
CA THR A 24 3.07 -0.33 -2.29
C THR A 24 1.61 -0.62 -1.96
N TYR A 25 1.34 -1.29 -0.84
CA TYR A 25 -0.02 -1.49 -0.33
C TYR A 25 -0.75 -0.15 -0.10
N LEU A 26 -0.12 0.78 0.61
CA LEU A 26 -0.69 2.10 0.85
C LEU A 26 -0.95 2.85 -0.48
N SER A 27 0.01 2.84 -1.40
CA SER A 27 -0.16 3.45 -2.73
C SER A 27 -1.32 2.82 -3.50
N ALA A 28 -1.49 1.50 -3.44
CA ALA A 28 -2.61 0.79 -4.07
C ALA A 28 -3.95 1.20 -3.48
N CYS A 29 -4.07 1.34 -2.16
CA CYS A 29 -5.27 1.85 -1.50
C CYS A 29 -5.61 3.28 -1.96
N VAL A 30 -4.62 4.17 -2.05
CA VAL A 30 -4.82 5.54 -2.55
C VAL A 30 -5.31 5.53 -3.99
N PHE A 31 -4.68 4.74 -4.87
CA PHE A 31 -5.11 4.65 -6.27
C PHE A 31 -6.51 4.07 -6.40
N TYR A 32 -6.82 2.99 -5.67
CA TYR A 32 -8.16 2.42 -5.64
C TYR A 32 -9.20 3.48 -5.27
N SER A 33 -8.98 4.19 -4.17
CA SER A 33 -9.92 5.20 -3.71
C SER A 33 -10.05 6.38 -4.66
N GLN A 34 -8.94 6.86 -5.25
CA GLN A 34 -9.02 7.93 -6.24
C GLN A 34 -9.77 7.53 -7.51
N LEU A 35 -9.56 6.31 -7.98
CA LEU A 35 -10.18 5.85 -9.23
C LEU A 35 -11.65 5.49 -9.07
N THR A 36 -12.04 5.01 -7.89
CA THR A 36 -13.40 4.48 -7.65
C THR A 36 -14.30 5.44 -6.87
N GLY A 37 -13.72 6.40 -6.14
CA GLY A 37 -14.45 7.22 -5.17
C GLY A 37 -14.93 6.43 -3.95
N LEU A 38 -14.43 5.21 -3.73
CA LEU A 38 -14.83 4.33 -2.64
C LEU A 38 -13.68 4.16 -1.62
N PRO A 39 -13.99 3.97 -0.33
CA PRO A 39 -12.97 3.67 0.65
C PRO A 39 -12.39 2.26 0.44
N PRO A 40 -11.09 2.04 0.75
CA PRO A 40 -10.44 0.74 0.55
C PRO A 40 -10.64 -0.21 1.75
N PHE A 41 -11.61 0.09 2.64
CA PHE A 41 -11.85 -0.68 3.85
C PHE A 41 -12.25 -2.12 3.54
N GLY A 42 -11.63 -3.06 4.25
CA GLY A 42 -11.86 -4.50 4.06
C GLY A 42 -11.05 -5.11 2.92
N ALA A 43 -10.17 -4.36 2.26
CA ALA A 43 -9.17 -4.93 1.36
C ALA A 43 -8.28 -5.94 2.12
N ALA A 44 -7.89 -7.03 1.45
CA ALA A 44 -7.08 -8.08 2.05
C ALA A 44 -5.75 -7.53 2.59
N SER A 45 -5.36 -7.96 3.79
CA SER A 45 -4.08 -7.60 4.43
C SER A 45 -2.90 -8.47 3.97
N THR A 46 -3.20 -9.57 3.28
CA THR A 46 -2.21 -10.50 2.70
C THR A 46 -2.46 -10.63 1.20
N LEU A 47 -1.43 -10.40 0.40
CA LEU A 47 -1.50 -10.44 -1.06
C LEU A 47 -0.44 -11.38 -1.61
N TYR A 48 -0.86 -12.22 -2.56
CA TYR A 48 0.00 -13.10 -3.33
C TYR A 48 0.04 -12.66 -4.79
N GLY A 49 1.14 -12.95 -5.47
CA GLY A 49 1.26 -12.67 -6.89
C GLY A 49 2.61 -13.09 -7.44
N ILE A 50 2.81 -12.82 -8.73
CA ILE A 50 4.05 -13.18 -9.41
C ILE A 50 5.13 -12.15 -9.08
N GLU A 51 6.20 -12.59 -8.42
CA GLU A 51 7.35 -11.74 -8.14
C GLU A 51 8.07 -11.39 -9.45
N MET A 52 8.17 -10.10 -9.76
CA MET A 52 8.93 -9.61 -10.90
C MET A 52 10.30 -9.11 -10.43
N ARG A 53 11.34 -9.95 -10.57
CA ARG A 53 12.72 -9.56 -10.24
C ARG A 53 13.37 -8.68 -11.31
N THR A 54 12.92 -8.85 -12.55
CA THR A 54 13.38 -8.08 -13.71
C THR A 54 12.15 -7.63 -14.49
N PRO A 55 11.98 -6.32 -14.77
CA PRO A 55 10.87 -5.83 -15.57
C PRO A 55 10.78 -6.59 -16.91
N GLY A 56 9.60 -7.15 -17.21
CA GLY A 56 9.34 -7.86 -18.46
C GLY A 56 9.84 -9.32 -18.52
N VAL A 57 10.42 -9.87 -17.45
CA VAL A 57 10.80 -11.29 -17.38
C VAL A 57 10.06 -11.97 -16.25
N VAL A 58 9.13 -12.86 -16.60
CA VAL A 58 8.50 -13.77 -15.64
C VAL A 58 9.50 -14.88 -15.33
N VAL A 59 10.06 -14.83 -14.12
CA VAL A 59 11.06 -15.81 -13.65
C VAL A 59 10.41 -17.06 -13.04
N SER A 60 9.13 -16.99 -12.69
CA SER A 60 8.34 -18.07 -12.09
C SER A 60 6.85 -17.77 -12.24
N GLU A 61 6.03 -18.78 -12.51
CA GLU A 61 4.56 -18.68 -12.49
C GLU A 61 3.96 -19.04 -11.12
N VAL A 62 4.79 -19.38 -10.14
CA VAL A 62 4.34 -19.71 -8.78
C VAL A 62 4.07 -18.41 -8.01
N PRO A 63 2.85 -18.19 -7.48
CA PRO A 63 2.55 -17.03 -6.67
C PRO A 63 3.40 -17.01 -5.39
N ALA A 64 4.09 -15.90 -5.16
CA ALA A 64 4.82 -15.60 -3.94
C ALA A 64 4.01 -14.67 -3.04
N LEU A 65 4.33 -14.66 -1.75
CA LEU A 65 3.80 -13.66 -0.83
C LEU A 65 4.39 -12.29 -1.18
N LEU A 66 3.54 -11.35 -1.59
CA LEU A 66 3.96 -10.00 -1.97
C LEU A 66 3.80 -9.02 -0.82
N VAL A 67 2.68 -9.08 -0.09
CA VAL A 67 2.38 -8.21 1.05
C VAL A 67 1.83 -9.06 2.17
N HIS A 68 2.29 -8.80 3.39
CA HIS A 68 1.70 -9.35 4.60
C HIS A 68 1.71 -8.28 5.69
N LEU A 69 0.51 -7.89 6.13
CA LEU A 69 0.29 -6.92 7.19
C LEU A 69 -0.59 -7.53 8.28
N THR A 70 -0.44 -7.06 9.51
CA THR A 70 -1.47 -7.29 10.52
C THR A 70 -2.76 -6.58 10.10
N GLU A 71 -3.91 -7.08 10.54
CA GLU A 71 -5.20 -6.42 10.27
C GLU A 71 -5.23 -4.97 10.78
N GLU A 72 -4.62 -4.72 11.94
CA GLU A 72 -4.48 -3.39 12.52
C GLU A 72 -3.72 -2.42 11.59
N VAL A 73 -2.56 -2.84 11.08
CA VAL A 73 -1.75 -2.01 10.17
C VAL A 73 -2.47 -1.81 8.84
N ALA A 74 -3.10 -2.86 8.31
CA ALA A 74 -3.88 -2.75 7.06
C ALA A 74 -5.03 -1.73 7.22
N LEU A 75 -5.81 -1.84 8.30
CA LEU A 75 -6.93 -0.93 8.58
C LEU A 75 -6.45 0.51 8.76
N TYR A 76 -5.35 0.73 9.47
CA TYR A 76 -4.75 2.06 9.61
C TYR A 76 -4.34 2.66 8.26
N LEU A 77 -3.66 1.89 7.40
CA LEU A 77 -3.23 2.36 6.08
C LEU A 77 -4.41 2.61 5.12
N GLN A 78 -5.47 1.80 5.20
CA GLN A 78 -6.71 2.02 4.47
C GLN A 78 -7.38 3.34 4.89
N GLY A 79 -7.41 3.63 6.20
CA GLY A 79 -7.93 4.88 6.74
C GLY A 79 -7.14 6.09 6.24
N VAL A 80 -5.82 6.03 6.35
CA VAL A 80 -4.94 7.10 5.82
C VAL A 80 -5.18 7.34 4.34
N ALA A 81 -5.30 6.29 3.52
CA ALA A 81 -5.56 6.43 2.10
C ALA A 81 -6.91 7.13 1.84
N TRP A 82 -7.94 6.78 2.62
CA TRP A 82 -9.24 7.41 2.51
C TRP A 82 -9.23 8.88 2.95
N ASP A 83 -8.55 9.20 4.05
CA ASP A 83 -8.44 10.58 4.55
C ASP A 83 -7.78 11.49 3.51
N ILE A 84 -6.73 11.01 2.82
CA ILE A 84 -6.05 11.77 1.76
C ILE A 84 -6.99 12.06 0.57
N VAL A 85 -7.81 11.08 0.18
CA VAL A 85 -8.71 11.17 -0.97
C VAL A 85 -9.96 11.99 -0.65
N SER A 86 -10.46 11.88 0.58
CA SER A 86 -11.71 12.53 1.02
C SER A 86 -11.51 13.91 1.62
N ALA A 87 -10.27 14.34 1.87
CA ALA A 87 -9.95 15.70 2.28
C ALA A 87 -10.45 16.72 1.23
N ASP A 88 -11.13 17.77 1.70
CA ASP A 88 -11.56 18.86 0.83
C ASP A 88 -10.31 19.56 0.27
N PRO A 89 -10.22 19.88 -1.03
CA PRO A 89 -9.15 20.70 -1.58
C PRO A 89 -8.93 22.04 -0.85
N GLN A 90 -9.87 22.52 -0.04
CA GLN A 90 -9.73 23.69 0.82
C GLN A 90 -8.97 23.44 2.14
N ASP A 91 -8.70 22.18 2.50
CA ASP A 91 -8.02 21.79 3.75
C ASP A 91 -6.47 21.72 3.63
N TYR A 92 -5.90 22.16 2.50
CA TYR A 92 -4.46 22.15 2.20
C TYR A 92 -3.79 23.53 2.30
#